data_AF-A0AAE7AHC6-F1
#
_entry.id   AF-A0AAE7AHC6-F1
#
_cell.length_a   1.000
_cell.length_b   1.000
_cell.length_c   1.000
_cell.angle_alpha   90.00
_cell.angle_beta   90.00
_cell.angle_gamma   90.00
#
_symmetry.space_group_name_H-M   'P 1'
#
loop_
_entity.id
_entity.type
_entity.pdbx_description
1 polymer ?
#
loop_
_entity_poly.entity_id
_entity_poly.type
_entity_poly.pdbx_seq_one_letter_code
_entity_poly.pdbx_strand_id
1 'polypeptide(L)'
;MCSVCGCGQARIAGHEEDHDHAHPHAHDHEHEHEHGYPHTHEAQHHHDHEQSAPRTLIVHHHYHHQGDVHHHYHGVRAPVGAEDHEHHHDHPHDHHHDHAHPHHHSHAHDHEHPHDHSHSHDHDHDHDHDHQQGDLHYGKGEAGLSVPGMGQRQLIAIEMDVLAKNNALAAHNREHFDEAAQLVLNLVSSPGSGKTTLLCETLRQLADKRPCAVIEGDQQTSADADRIRATGVPAVQINTGKGCHLDAKMVHDACHQLPANEGGILFIENVGNLVCPASFDLGEKYKVAILSVTEGEEKPLKYPDMFAAAQLMVINKIDLLPYVSFDVARCIENAKRVNPYIQVIQVSATTGEGMDAWLNWLATA
;
A
#
# COMPACT_ATOMS: atom_id res chain seq x y z
N MET A 1 3.48 -19.92 7.41
CA MET A 1 3.82 -19.12 6.21
C MET A 1 4.22 -17.73 6.67
N CYS A 2 5.29 -17.13 6.12
CA CYS A 2 5.65 -15.76 6.49
C CYS A 2 4.71 -14.77 5.81
N SER A 3 3.95 -14.01 6.59
CA SER A 3 2.98 -13.00 6.14
C SER A 3 3.61 -11.74 5.55
N VAL A 4 4.94 -11.56 5.67
CA VAL A 4 5.66 -10.35 5.22
C VAL A 4 6.53 -10.62 3.97
N CYS A 5 7.10 -11.81 3.80
CA CYS A 5 7.93 -12.14 2.62
C CYS A 5 7.30 -13.15 1.64
N GLY A 6 6.11 -13.70 1.95
CA GLY A 6 5.48 -14.72 1.12
C GLY A 6 6.28 -16.03 0.97
N CYS A 7 7.36 -16.21 1.74
CA CYS A 7 8.31 -17.31 1.62
C CYS A 7 7.65 -18.65 1.94
N GLY A 8 7.27 -19.36 0.87
CA GLY A 8 6.76 -20.72 0.87
C GLY A 8 7.02 -21.29 -0.52
N GLN A 9 7.72 -22.42 -0.59
CA GLN A 9 8.13 -22.99 -1.88
C GLN A 9 6.90 -23.47 -2.64
N ALA A 10 6.61 -22.79 -3.76
CA ALA A 10 5.70 -23.29 -4.78
C ALA A 10 6.58 -23.72 -5.96
N ARG A 11 6.75 -25.02 -6.15
CA ARG A 11 7.37 -25.57 -7.35
C ARG A 11 6.29 -25.66 -8.43
N ILE A 12 6.55 -25.07 -9.60
CA ILE A 12 5.72 -25.30 -10.78
C ILE A 12 5.98 -26.74 -11.23
N ALA A 13 4.93 -27.54 -11.45
CA ALA A 13 5.07 -28.94 -11.81
C ALA A 13 5.59 -29.09 -13.25
N GLY A 14 6.88 -29.39 -13.40
CA GLY A 14 7.51 -29.69 -14.69
C GLY A 14 9.00 -29.97 -14.53
N HIS A 15 9.39 -31.24 -14.69
CA HIS A 15 10.74 -31.80 -14.52
C HIS A 15 11.39 -31.71 -13.12
N GLU A 16 11.53 -32.86 -12.48
CA GLU A 16 12.73 -33.27 -11.73
C GLU A 16 12.75 -34.82 -11.73
N GLU A 17 13.88 -35.43 -12.11
CA GLU A 17 14.10 -36.88 -11.97
C GLU A 17 14.56 -37.21 -10.54
N ASP A 18 14.43 -38.47 -10.15
CA ASP A 18 14.75 -39.00 -8.82
C ASP A 18 16.13 -38.61 -8.29
N HIS A 19 16.27 -38.53 -6.96
CA HIS A 19 17.15 -39.45 -6.23
C HIS A 19 16.79 -39.52 -4.74
N ASP A 20 16.46 -40.75 -4.31
CA ASP A 20 16.29 -41.18 -2.92
C ASP A 20 17.58 -41.01 -2.09
N HIS A 21 17.47 -40.63 -0.81
CA HIS A 21 18.30 -41.17 0.27
C HIS A 21 17.62 -41.02 1.65
N ALA A 22 17.51 -42.11 2.39
CA ALA A 22 16.88 -42.18 3.70
C ALA A 22 17.92 -42.34 4.83
N HIS A 23 17.75 -41.58 5.92
CA HIS A 23 18.42 -41.83 7.20
C HIS A 23 17.48 -41.52 8.38
N PRO A 24 17.21 -42.47 9.30
CA PRO A 24 16.49 -42.22 10.53
C PRO A 24 17.47 -41.96 11.68
N HIS A 25 17.19 -40.94 12.50
CA HIS A 25 17.77 -40.80 13.84
C HIS A 25 16.65 -40.56 14.85
N ALA A 26 16.45 -41.55 15.72
CA ALA A 26 15.84 -41.37 17.03
C ALA A 26 16.96 -41.07 18.04
N HIS A 27 16.65 -40.42 19.16
CA HIS A 27 17.03 -40.86 20.51
C HIS A 27 16.33 -40.02 21.59
N ASP A 28 16.30 -40.56 22.80
CA ASP A 28 15.32 -40.28 23.85
C ASP A 28 15.62 -39.09 24.77
N HIS A 29 14.60 -38.74 25.56
CA HIS A 29 14.71 -37.86 26.72
C HIS A 29 15.18 -38.64 27.96
N GLU A 30 16.02 -38.03 28.79
CA GLU A 30 16.07 -38.30 30.23
C GLU A 30 16.05 -36.99 31.02
N HIS A 31 15.34 -36.99 32.15
CA HIS A 31 15.26 -35.92 33.14
C HIS A 31 15.85 -36.43 34.45
N GLU A 32 16.58 -35.60 35.21
CA GLU A 32 16.83 -35.85 36.65
C GLU A 32 16.99 -34.57 37.49
N HIS A 33 16.97 -34.75 38.82
CA HIS A 33 16.66 -33.78 39.90
C HIS A 33 17.83 -33.73 40.95
N GLU A 34 18.02 -32.76 41.86
CA GLU A 34 17.23 -31.57 42.28
C GLU A 34 18.07 -30.54 43.09
N HIS A 35 17.45 -29.39 43.41
CA HIS A 35 17.65 -28.50 44.59
C HIS A 35 19.04 -27.97 45.07
N GLY A 36 19.09 -26.64 45.29
CA GLY A 36 20.06 -25.96 46.16
C GLY A 36 19.91 -24.43 46.23
N TYR A 37 19.39 -23.90 47.35
CA TYR A 37 19.35 -22.46 47.72
C TYR A 37 20.62 -22.04 48.52
N PRO A 38 20.89 -20.75 48.87
CA PRO A 38 20.33 -19.45 48.43
C PRO A 38 21.40 -18.39 48.04
N HIS A 39 20.99 -17.14 47.66
CA HIS A 39 21.39 -15.85 48.29
C HIS A 39 21.14 -14.59 47.40
N THR A 40 20.32 -13.67 47.93
CA THR A 40 20.31 -12.18 47.83
C THR A 40 20.96 -11.41 46.66
N HIS A 41 20.21 -10.46 46.08
CA HIS A 41 20.60 -9.03 46.05
C HIS A 41 19.41 -8.09 45.71
N GLU A 42 19.39 -6.89 46.30
CA GLU A 42 18.45 -5.80 46.00
C GLU A 42 18.93 -4.96 44.80
N ALA A 43 17.99 -4.48 43.97
CA ALA A 43 18.09 -3.20 43.26
C ALA A 43 16.69 -2.76 42.76
N GLN A 44 16.19 -1.61 43.23
CA GLN A 44 14.97 -1.00 42.73
C GLN A 44 15.30 -0.18 41.47
N HIS A 45 14.55 -0.38 40.38
CA HIS A 45 14.58 0.51 39.22
C HIS A 45 13.30 1.33 39.16
N HIS A 46 13.45 2.65 39.33
CA HIS A 46 12.40 3.62 39.01
C HIS A 46 12.22 3.71 37.49
N HIS A 47 10.97 3.75 37.03
CA HIS A 47 10.62 4.11 35.66
C HIS A 47 10.13 5.55 35.63
N ASP A 48 10.89 6.44 34.97
CA ASP A 48 10.39 7.77 34.60
C ASP A 48 9.46 7.63 33.39
N HIS A 49 8.19 7.97 33.59
CA HIS A 49 7.21 8.12 32.51
C HIS A 49 6.97 9.60 32.21
N GLU A 50 7.76 10.20 31.31
CA GLU A 50 7.35 11.44 30.65
C GLU A 50 6.15 11.15 29.73
N GLN A 51 4.96 11.53 30.18
CA GLN A 51 3.74 11.45 29.39
C GLN A 51 3.71 12.56 28.32
N SER A 52 4.29 12.30 27.15
CA SER A 52 4.08 13.16 25.98
C SER A 52 2.61 13.08 25.55
N ALA A 53 1.90 14.21 25.63
CA ALA A 53 0.53 14.36 25.12
C ALA A 53 0.40 13.88 23.66
N PRO A 54 -0.76 13.33 23.25
CA PRO A 54 -0.95 12.75 21.92
C PRO A 54 -0.80 13.82 20.84
N ARG A 55 0.09 13.57 19.88
CA ARG A 55 0.17 14.35 18.64
C ARG A 55 -0.85 13.78 17.65
N THR A 56 -1.82 14.59 17.25
CA THR A 56 -2.70 14.25 16.13
C THR A 56 -1.88 14.24 14.84
N LEU A 57 -1.87 13.11 14.15
CA LEU A 57 -1.24 12.95 12.84
C LEU A 57 -2.33 13.15 11.78
N ILE A 58 -2.22 14.18 10.96
CA ILE A 58 -3.08 14.36 9.78
C ILE A 58 -2.28 13.92 8.56
N VAL A 59 -2.79 12.90 7.87
CA VAL A 59 -2.19 12.34 6.65
C VAL A 59 -2.83 13.00 5.44
N HIS A 60 -2.05 13.72 4.64
CA HIS A 60 -2.47 14.18 3.31
C HIS A 60 -1.64 13.48 2.23
N HIS A 61 -2.32 12.79 1.32
CA HIS A 61 -1.72 12.27 0.09
C HIS A 61 -1.75 13.37 -0.97
N HIS A 62 -0.59 13.92 -1.33
CA HIS A 62 -0.46 14.88 -2.42
C HIS A 62 0.13 14.18 -3.65
N TYR A 63 -0.75 13.89 -4.62
CA TYR A 63 -0.36 13.44 -5.95
C TYR A 63 0.03 14.67 -6.78
N HIS A 64 1.32 14.84 -7.05
CA HIS A 64 1.79 15.90 -7.93
C HIS A 64 1.80 15.44 -9.39
N HIS A 65 1.61 16.37 -10.34
CA HIS A 65 1.45 16.10 -11.77
C HIS A 65 2.72 15.60 -12.49
N GLN A 66 3.72 15.09 -11.74
CA GLN A 66 4.97 14.52 -12.24
C GLN A 66 5.17 13.05 -11.83
N GLY A 67 4.15 12.43 -11.21
CA GLY A 67 4.22 11.05 -10.70
C GLY A 67 4.68 10.95 -9.24
N ASP A 68 5.19 12.05 -8.67
CA ASP A 68 5.60 12.11 -7.26
C ASP A 68 4.37 12.00 -6.32
N VAL A 69 4.38 10.98 -5.48
CA VAL A 69 3.45 10.84 -4.35
C VAL A 69 4.11 11.42 -3.10
N HIS A 70 3.80 12.67 -2.80
CA HIS A 70 4.26 13.32 -1.56
C HIS A 70 3.26 13.07 -0.43
N HIS A 71 3.67 12.28 0.55
CA HIS A 71 2.96 12.15 1.82
C HIS A 71 3.33 13.33 2.73
N HIS A 72 2.42 14.31 2.86
CA HIS A 72 2.61 15.44 3.76
C HIS A 72 1.95 15.15 5.10
N TYR A 73 2.77 15.10 6.16
CA TYR A 73 2.32 14.88 7.54
C TYR A 73 2.41 16.17 8.35
N HIS A 74 1.26 16.78 8.65
CA HIS A 74 1.20 17.96 9.51
C HIS A 74 1.02 17.56 10.97
N GLY A 75 2.11 17.64 11.75
CA GLY A 75 2.06 17.55 13.21
C GLY A 75 1.58 18.86 13.81
N VAL A 76 0.26 19.04 13.95
CA VAL A 76 -0.30 20.23 14.62
C VAL A 76 -0.12 20.08 16.13
N ARG A 77 0.73 20.92 16.72
CA ARG A 77 0.80 21.07 18.18
C ARG A 77 -0.38 21.95 18.59
N ALA A 78 -1.31 21.40 19.37
CA ALA A 78 -2.42 22.19 19.92
C ALA A 78 -1.85 23.42 20.66
N PRO A 79 -2.42 24.63 20.47
CA PRO A 79 -1.99 25.79 21.21
C PRO A 79 -2.31 25.56 22.70
N VAL A 80 -1.28 25.65 23.54
CA VAL A 80 -1.45 25.58 25.00
C VAL A 80 -2.30 26.78 25.41
N GLY A 81 -3.46 26.52 26.01
CA GLY A 81 -4.32 27.56 26.56
C GLY A 81 -3.60 28.35 27.64
N ALA A 82 -3.89 29.64 27.75
CA ALA A 82 -3.28 30.50 28.75
C ALA A 82 -3.58 30.00 30.18
N GLU A 83 -2.58 30.06 31.05
CA GLU A 83 -2.72 29.74 32.47
C GLU A 83 -3.50 30.86 33.18
N ASP A 84 -4.69 30.56 33.69
CA ASP A 84 -5.34 31.36 34.73
C ASP A 84 -4.95 30.78 36.09
N HIS A 85 -4.27 31.58 36.91
CA HIS A 85 -3.84 31.19 38.26
C HIS A 85 -5.00 31.35 39.27
N GLU A 86 -5.61 30.25 39.70
CA GLU A 86 -6.47 30.28 40.89
C GLU A 86 -5.64 30.18 42.19
N HIS A 87 -5.73 31.22 43.01
CA HIS A 87 -5.06 31.31 44.30
C HIS A 87 -5.89 30.67 45.42
N HIS A 88 -5.27 29.79 46.21
CA HIS A 88 -5.81 29.34 47.49
C HIS A 88 -6.02 30.50 48.47
N HIS A 89 -7.21 30.56 49.07
CA HIS A 89 -7.45 31.30 50.31
C HIS A 89 -8.32 30.49 51.27
N ASP A 90 -7.73 30.04 52.37
CA ASP A 90 -8.46 29.67 53.59
C ASP A 90 -9.08 30.92 54.21
N HIS A 91 -10.31 30.82 54.71
CA HIS A 91 -10.67 31.25 56.08
C HIS A 91 -12.08 30.75 56.48
N PRO A 92 -12.35 30.59 57.80
CA PRO A 92 -13.46 29.78 58.30
C PRO A 92 -14.72 30.58 58.61
N HIS A 93 -15.88 29.91 58.58
CA HIS A 93 -17.07 30.37 59.29
C HIS A 93 -17.83 29.21 59.95
N ASP A 94 -17.94 29.29 61.28
CA ASP A 94 -18.90 28.52 62.08
C ASP A 94 -20.34 28.82 61.66
N HIS A 95 -21.22 27.82 61.75
CA HIS A 95 -22.55 28.02 62.34
C HIS A 95 -23.10 26.71 62.95
N HIS A 96 -23.40 26.77 64.24
CA HIS A 96 -24.14 25.74 64.99
C HIS A 96 -25.58 25.59 64.48
N HIS A 97 -26.18 24.40 64.64
CA HIS A 97 -27.32 24.23 65.56
C HIS A 97 -27.55 22.77 65.93
N ASP A 98 -27.89 22.55 67.21
CA ASP A 98 -28.18 21.25 67.82
C ASP A 98 -29.52 20.64 67.37
N HIS A 99 -29.66 19.31 67.47
CA HIS A 99 -30.47 18.70 68.52
C HIS A 99 -30.29 17.18 68.60
N ALA A 100 -30.15 16.66 69.81
CA ALA A 100 -30.10 15.22 70.10
C ALA A 100 -31.49 14.65 70.40
N HIS A 101 -31.71 13.36 70.13
CA HIS A 101 -31.78 12.34 71.20
C HIS A 101 -31.84 10.90 70.63
N PRO A 102 -31.43 9.88 71.41
CA PRO A 102 -31.19 8.53 70.92
C PRO A 102 -32.31 7.54 71.27
N HIS A 103 -32.43 6.46 70.48
CA HIS A 103 -33.00 5.20 70.99
C HIS A 103 -32.26 3.97 70.46
N HIS A 104 -31.73 3.18 71.39
CA HIS A 104 -31.35 1.79 71.20
C HIS A 104 -32.61 0.97 70.87
N HIS A 105 -32.49 -0.07 70.04
CA HIS A 105 -32.83 -1.45 70.44
C HIS A 105 -32.35 -2.48 69.41
N SER A 106 -31.76 -3.55 69.93
CA SER A 106 -31.32 -4.75 69.20
C SER A 106 -32.51 -5.66 68.88
N HIS A 107 -32.57 -6.22 67.67
CA HIS A 107 -33.07 -7.58 67.45
C HIS A 107 -32.39 -8.20 66.22
N ALA A 108 -31.92 -9.44 66.36
CA ALA A 108 -31.38 -10.23 65.26
C ALA A 108 -32.48 -11.11 64.68
N HIS A 109 -32.56 -11.18 63.35
CA HIS A 109 -33.23 -12.26 62.62
C HIS A 109 -32.54 -12.48 61.28
N ASP A 110 -32.02 -13.69 61.06
CA ASP A 110 -31.61 -14.16 59.73
C ASP A 110 -32.84 -14.33 58.84
N HIS A 111 -32.79 -13.81 57.61
CA HIS A 111 -33.57 -14.32 56.48
C HIS A 111 -32.83 -14.08 55.17
N GLU A 112 -32.82 -15.11 54.31
CA GLU A 112 -32.01 -15.17 53.10
C GLU A 112 -32.73 -14.63 51.86
N HIS A 113 -31.93 -14.10 50.92
CA HIS A 113 -32.23 -13.81 49.50
C HIS A 113 -33.16 -12.63 49.15
N PRO A 114 -32.96 -11.99 47.97
CA PRO A 114 -31.74 -11.82 47.18
C PRO A 114 -31.33 -10.34 47.03
N HIS A 115 -30.03 -10.05 46.97
CA HIS A 115 -29.57 -8.69 46.65
C HIS A 115 -29.50 -8.46 45.14
N ASP A 116 -30.33 -7.54 44.68
CA ASP A 116 -30.25 -6.95 43.36
C ASP A 116 -29.08 -5.94 43.35
N HIS A 117 -27.96 -6.30 42.72
CA HIS A 117 -26.76 -5.47 42.66
C HIS A 117 -26.62 -4.85 41.27
N SER A 118 -27.28 -3.70 41.08
CA SER A 118 -27.04 -2.81 39.95
C SER A 118 -25.66 -2.15 40.07
N HIS A 119 -24.61 -2.87 39.69
CA HIS A 119 -23.30 -2.28 39.45
C HIS A 119 -23.30 -1.57 38.10
N SER A 120 -23.52 -0.26 38.12
CA SER A 120 -23.23 0.63 36.99
C SER A 120 -21.71 0.70 36.80
N HIS A 121 -21.17 -0.21 35.99
CA HIS A 121 -19.87 -0.03 35.39
C HIS A 121 -20.02 0.92 34.21
N ASP A 122 -19.75 2.21 34.44
CA ASP A 122 -19.53 3.18 33.37
C ASP A 122 -18.22 2.81 32.65
N HIS A 123 -18.35 1.87 31.71
CA HIS A 123 -17.39 1.68 30.65
C HIS A 123 -17.77 2.61 29.51
N ASP A 124 -17.20 3.83 29.53
CA ASP A 124 -17.14 4.72 28.37
C ASP A 124 -16.30 4.05 27.27
N HIS A 125 -16.92 3.10 26.59
CA HIS A 125 -16.51 2.66 25.27
C HIS A 125 -17.28 3.51 24.26
N ASP A 126 -16.72 4.68 23.94
CA ASP A 126 -17.00 5.42 22.70
C ASP A 126 -16.57 4.54 21.52
N HIS A 127 -17.38 3.54 21.24
CA HIS A 127 -17.44 2.85 19.99
C HIS A 127 -18.53 3.52 19.17
N ASP A 128 -18.12 4.57 18.47
CA ASP A 128 -18.89 5.25 17.44
C ASP A 128 -19.09 4.29 16.25
N HIS A 129 -19.96 3.30 16.48
CA HIS A 129 -20.32 2.28 15.53
C HIS A 129 -21.35 2.85 14.55
N ASP A 130 -20.87 3.57 13.55
CA ASP A 130 -21.63 3.90 12.34
C ASP A 130 -21.96 2.61 11.57
N HIS A 131 -22.96 1.88 12.07
CA HIS A 131 -23.51 0.66 11.49
C HIS A 131 -24.41 0.97 10.28
N GLN A 132 -23.90 1.75 9.33
CA GLN A 132 -24.50 1.85 8.02
C GLN A 132 -24.11 0.64 7.16
N GLN A 133 -24.98 -0.37 7.25
CA GLN A 133 -24.96 -1.64 6.52
C GLN A 133 -23.89 -2.64 7.01
N GLY A 134 -24.16 -3.94 6.79
CA GLY A 134 -23.46 -5.05 7.44
C GLY A 134 -22.07 -5.38 6.86
N ASP A 135 -21.36 -4.40 6.34
CA ASP A 135 -20.08 -4.58 5.67
C ASP A 135 -18.90 -4.52 6.65
N LEU A 136 -17.94 -5.42 6.48
CA LEU A 136 -16.73 -5.49 7.31
C LEU A 136 -15.61 -4.64 6.69
N HIS A 137 -15.19 -3.59 7.39
CA HIS A 137 -14.22 -2.61 6.89
C HIS A 137 -12.84 -2.74 7.54
N TYR A 138 -11.92 -3.44 6.87
CA TYR A 138 -10.53 -3.62 7.33
C TYR A 138 -9.55 -2.55 6.83
N GLY A 139 -10.02 -1.57 6.05
CA GLY A 139 -9.21 -0.48 5.48
C GLY A 139 -9.61 0.94 5.90
N LYS A 140 -10.47 1.09 6.92
CA LYS A 140 -10.88 2.42 7.46
C LYS A 140 -9.89 3.01 8.49
N GLY A 141 -8.83 2.28 8.87
CA GLY A 141 -7.80 2.77 9.79
C GLY A 141 -6.80 3.71 9.11
N GLU A 142 -6.01 4.43 9.91
CA GLU A 142 -5.00 5.40 9.44
C GLU A 142 -4.01 4.84 8.39
N ALA A 143 -3.73 3.53 8.43
CA ALA A 143 -2.81 2.86 7.51
C ALA A 143 -3.49 2.34 6.23
N GLY A 144 -4.80 2.55 6.03
CA GLY A 144 -5.58 2.02 4.89
C GLY A 144 -5.71 0.49 4.82
N LEU A 145 -5.02 -0.25 5.71
CA LEU A 145 -4.93 -1.71 5.70
C LEU A 145 -4.78 -2.29 7.11
N SER A 146 -5.10 -3.58 7.26
CA SER A 146 -5.07 -4.30 8.54
C SER A 146 -4.23 -5.56 8.45
N VAL A 147 -3.17 -5.64 9.26
CA VAL A 147 -2.32 -6.83 9.40
C VAL A 147 -2.51 -7.41 10.82
N PRO A 148 -2.89 -8.70 10.96
CA PRO A 148 -3.03 -9.33 12.26
C PRO A 148 -1.75 -9.23 13.10
N GLY A 149 -1.88 -8.74 14.33
CA GLY A 149 -0.76 -8.57 15.26
C GLY A 149 0.09 -7.31 15.07
N MET A 150 -0.32 -6.37 14.21
CA MET A 150 0.40 -5.09 14.01
C MET A 150 -0.53 -3.88 14.17
N GLY A 151 -0.08 -2.87 14.92
CA GLY A 151 -0.83 -1.62 15.11
C GLY A 151 -0.70 -0.67 13.92
N GLN A 152 -1.71 0.18 13.68
CA GLN A 152 -1.76 1.11 12.54
C GLN A 152 -0.51 2.00 12.44
N ARG A 153 -0.06 2.60 13.54
CA ARG A 153 1.17 3.43 13.58
C ARG A 153 2.43 2.64 13.21
N GLN A 154 2.51 1.35 13.54
CA GLN A 154 3.64 0.50 13.20
C GLN A 154 3.64 0.14 11.72
N LEU A 155 2.46 -0.10 11.14
CA LEU A 155 2.28 -0.29 9.69
C LEU A 155 2.75 0.96 8.93
N ILE A 156 2.25 2.14 9.31
CA ILE A 156 2.64 3.43 8.69
C ILE A 156 4.15 3.65 8.78
N ALA A 157 4.77 3.42 9.94
CA ALA A 157 6.22 3.61 10.09
C ALA A 157 7.04 2.69 9.15
N ILE A 158 6.66 1.40 9.04
CA ILE A 158 7.32 0.45 8.16
C ILE A 158 7.11 0.83 6.68
N GLU A 159 5.90 1.22 6.31
CA GLU A 159 5.59 1.69 4.96
C GLU A 159 6.40 2.94 4.59
N MET A 160 6.45 3.93 5.49
CA MET A 160 7.24 5.15 5.30
C MET A 160 8.73 4.86 5.09
N ASP A 161 9.34 3.98 5.90
CA ASP A 161 10.76 3.63 5.76
C ASP A 161 11.05 2.95 4.41
N VAL A 162 10.17 2.07 3.96
CA VAL A 162 10.28 1.38 2.66
C VAL A 162 10.12 2.37 1.50
N LEU A 163 9.07 3.20 1.51
CA LEU A 163 8.79 4.16 0.44
C LEU A 163 9.83 5.28 0.40
N ALA A 164 10.32 5.78 1.54
CA ALA A 164 11.37 6.80 1.56
C ALA A 164 12.68 6.30 0.91
N LYS A 165 13.05 5.05 1.17
CA LYS A 165 14.21 4.42 0.54
C LYS A 165 14.01 4.19 -0.97
N ASN A 166 12.80 3.80 -1.38
CA ASN A 166 12.46 3.67 -2.80
C ASN A 166 12.57 5.04 -3.51
N ASN A 167 11.97 6.08 -2.94
CA ASN A 167 11.89 7.40 -3.58
C ASN A 167 13.28 8.06 -3.72
N ALA A 168 14.21 7.81 -2.80
CA ALA A 168 15.60 8.25 -2.95
C ALA A 168 16.30 7.60 -4.17
N LEU A 169 15.98 6.33 -4.48
CA LEU A 169 16.49 5.66 -5.68
C LEU A 169 15.72 6.07 -6.94
N ALA A 170 14.42 6.33 -6.84
CA ALA A 170 13.60 6.80 -7.94
C ALA A 170 14.05 8.19 -8.42
N ALA A 171 14.38 9.10 -7.50
CA ALA A 171 14.98 10.40 -7.81
C ALA A 171 16.32 10.26 -8.56
N HIS A 172 17.22 9.38 -8.09
CA HIS A 172 18.48 9.09 -8.78
C HIS A 172 18.28 8.46 -10.17
N ASN A 173 17.29 7.59 -10.34
CA ASN A 173 16.93 7.06 -11.65
C ASN A 173 16.44 8.18 -12.59
N ARG A 174 15.57 9.07 -12.07
CA ARG A 174 15.04 10.23 -12.80
C ARG A 174 16.15 11.17 -13.28
N GLU A 175 17.11 11.49 -12.42
CA GLU A 175 18.32 12.25 -12.77
C GLU A 175 19.07 11.60 -13.95
N HIS A 176 19.31 10.28 -13.89
CA HIS A 176 19.99 9.56 -14.96
C HIS A 176 19.19 9.54 -16.29
N PHE A 177 17.87 9.39 -16.21
CA PHE A 177 17.00 9.41 -17.39
C PHE A 177 16.92 10.81 -18.04
N ASP A 178 16.89 11.86 -17.23
CA ASP A 178 16.90 13.26 -17.68
C ASP A 178 18.25 13.62 -18.31
N GLU A 179 19.38 13.19 -17.74
CA GLU A 179 20.72 13.32 -18.34
C GLU A 179 20.81 12.63 -19.71
N ALA A 180 20.21 11.45 -19.86
CA ALA A 180 20.12 10.71 -21.12
C ALA A 180 19.00 11.21 -22.06
N ALA A 181 18.26 12.26 -21.69
CA ALA A 181 17.11 12.83 -22.41
C ALA A 181 16.02 11.80 -22.78
N GLN A 182 15.78 10.82 -21.90
CA GLN A 182 14.86 9.71 -22.14
C GLN A 182 13.42 10.03 -21.74
N LEU A 183 12.46 9.66 -22.59
CA LEU A 183 11.06 9.58 -22.17
C LEU A 183 10.83 8.23 -21.47
N VAL A 184 10.65 8.23 -20.15
CA VAL A 184 10.42 7.00 -19.37
C VAL A 184 8.97 6.84 -18.96
N LEU A 185 8.39 5.66 -19.23
CA LEU A 185 6.97 5.38 -19.08
C LEU A 185 6.73 4.10 -18.28
N ASN A 186 5.99 4.17 -17.19
CA ASN A 186 5.60 3.00 -16.38
C ASN A 186 4.19 2.53 -16.77
N LEU A 187 4.10 1.40 -17.46
CA LEU A 187 2.85 0.80 -17.94
C LEU A 187 2.28 -0.15 -16.87
N VAL A 188 1.17 0.25 -16.25
CA VAL A 188 0.54 -0.44 -15.12
C VAL A 188 -0.89 -0.86 -15.48
N SER A 189 -1.33 -2.04 -15.04
CA SER A 189 -2.62 -2.62 -15.44
C SER A 189 -3.06 -3.77 -14.53
N SER A 190 -4.29 -4.28 -14.70
CA SER A 190 -4.60 -5.64 -14.22
C SER A 190 -3.87 -6.71 -15.05
N PRO A 191 -3.77 -7.97 -14.59
CA PRO A 191 -3.39 -9.09 -15.46
C PRO A 191 -4.32 -9.18 -16.68
N GLY A 192 -3.76 -9.42 -17.86
CA GLY A 192 -4.55 -9.62 -19.08
C GLY A 192 -5.17 -8.36 -19.71
N SER A 193 -4.95 -7.15 -19.18
CA SER A 193 -5.43 -5.89 -19.80
C SER A 193 -4.80 -5.60 -21.17
N GLY A 194 -3.72 -6.31 -21.53
CA GLY A 194 -3.11 -6.29 -22.87
C GLY A 194 -1.90 -5.39 -23.03
N LYS A 195 -1.18 -5.07 -21.93
CA LYS A 195 0.04 -4.24 -21.92
C LYS A 195 1.06 -4.66 -22.98
N THR A 196 1.57 -5.89 -22.92
CA THR A 196 2.54 -6.42 -23.90
C THR A 196 2.05 -6.35 -25.34
N THR A 197 0.76 -6.52 -25.59
CA THR A 197 0.23 -6.43 -26.96
C THR A 197 0.23 -4.98 -27.45
N LEU A 198 -0.21 -4.05 -26.60
CA LEU A 198 -0.11 -2.61 -26.86
C LEU A 198 1.35 -2.18 -27.05
N LEU A 199 2.25 -2.65 -26.18
CA LEU A 199 3.67 -2.33 -26.24
C LEU A 199 4.32 -2.90 -27.50
N CYS A 200 4.18 -4.20 -27.78
CA CYS A 200 4.72 -4.81 -29.00
C CYS A 200 4.25 -4.10 -30.28
N GLU A 201 2.98 -3.66 -30.33
CA GLU A 201 2.46 -2.92 -31.48
C GLU A 201 2.97 -1.47 -31.54
N THR A 202 3.09 -0.81 -30.39
CA THR A 202 3.75 0.51 -30.27
C THR A 202 5.18 0.46 -30.79
N LEU A 203 5.96 -0.55 -30.39
CA LEU A 203 7.36 -0.71 -30.79
C LEU A 203 7.51 -0.96 -32.29
N ARG A 204 6.62 -1.77 -32.92
CA ARG A 204 6.61 -1.94 -34.38
C ARG A 204 6.32 -0.64 -35.12
N GLN A 205 5.43 0.19 -34.61
CA GLN A 205 5.05 1.45 -35.24
C GLN A 205 6.03 2.61 -34.94
N LEU A 206 6.85 2.48 -33.88
CA LEU A 206 7.97 3.38 -33.57
C LEU A 206 9.31 2.94 -34.17
N ALA A 207 9.40 1.72 -34.72
CA ALA A 207 10.57 1.23 -35.42
C ALA A 207 11.11 2.26 -36.43
N ASP A 208 12.43 2.41 -36.46
CA ASP A 208 13.20 3.38 -37.25
C ASP A 208 12.87 4.88 -37.01
N LYS A 209 11.90 5.22 -36.15
CA LYS A 209 11.52 6.62 -35.82
C LYS A 209 12.18 7.15 -34.56
N ARG A 210 12.30 6.32 -33.52
CA ARG A 210 12.91 6.71 -32.23
C ARG A 210 13.54 5.49 -31.53
N PRO A 211 14.74 5.61 -30.95
CA PRO A 211 15.31 4.56 -30.11
C PRO A 211 14.32 4.16 -29.00
N CYS A 212 14.16 2.86 -28.80
CA CYS A 212 13.31 2.29 -27.78
C CYS A 212 14.07 1.20 -27.03
N ALA A 213 13.78 1.06 -25.73
CA ALA A 213 14.22 -0.05 -24.91
C ALA A 213 13.11 -0.41 -23.91
N VAL A 214 13.14 -1.64 -23.37
CA VAL A 214 12.10 -2.13 -22.45
C VAL A 214 12.70 -2.78 -21.20
N ILE A 215 12.11 -2.46 -20.05
CA ILE A 215 12.21 -3.25 -18.83
C ILE A 215 10.86 -3.94 -18.66
N GLU A 216 10.85 -5.27 -18.67
CA GLU A 216 9.66 -6.08 -18.45
C GLU A 216 9.72 -6.65 -17.02
N GLY A 217 8.62 -6.57 -16.28
CA GLY A 217 8.49 -7.12 -14.94
C GLY A 217 7.25 -8.00 -14.78
N ASP A 218 7.46 -9.29 -14.54
CA ASP A 218 6.42 -10.24 -14.14
C ASP A 218 6.85 -11.02 -12.88
N GLN A 219 5.98 -11.87 -12.35
CA GLN A 219 6.32 -12.77 -11.25
C GLN A 219 7.24 -13.91 -11.69
N GLN A 220 7.00 -14.47 -12.88
CA GLN A 220 7.67 -15.66 -13.39
C GLN A 220 7.78 -15.65 -14.93
N THR A 221 8.69 -16.45 -15.47
CA THR A 221 8.94 -16.68 -16.91
C THR A 221 9.66 -15.53 -17.63
N SER A 222 9.82 -15.66 -18.96
CA SER A 222 10.36 -14.63 -19.86
C SER A 222 9.43 -14.35 -21.05
N ALA A 223 8.20 -14.89 -21.03
CA ALA A 223 7.36 -15.00 -22.22
C ALA A 223 7.04 -13.64 -22.86
N ASP A 224 6.78 -12.63 -22.03
CA ASP A 224 6.46 -11.28 -22.50
C ASP A 224 7.72 -10.51 -22.94
N ALA A 225 8.84 -10.62 -22.21
CA ALA A 225 10.13 -10.10 -22.68
C ALA A 225 10.58 -10.71 -24.02
N ASP A 226 10.33 -12.01 -24.25
CA ASP A 226 10.69 -12.68 -25.51
C ASP A 226 9.77 -12.25 -26.67
N ARG A 227 8.48 -12.02 -26.41
CA ARG A 227 7.56 -11.37 -27.37
C ARG A 227 8.00 -9.95 -27.74
N ILE A 228 8.51 -9.19 -26.76
CA ILE A 228 9.03 -7.83 -26.96
C ILE A 228 10.33 -7.88 -27.78
N ARG A 229 11.28 -8.75 -27.43
CA ARG A 229 12.55 -8.94 -28.20
C ARG A 229 12.29 -9.34 -29.65
N ALA A 230 11.23 -10.09 -29.93
CA ALA A 230 10.82 -10.44 -31.29
C ALA A 230 10.38 -9.23 -32.16
N THR A 231 10.20 -8.03 -31.58
CA THR A 231 10.04 -6.77 -32.33
C THR A 231 11.37 -6.17 -32.82
N GLY A 232 12.51 -6.72 -32.37
CA GLY A 232 13.86 -6.17 -32.61
C GLY A 232 14.34 -5.20 -31.52
N VAL A 233 13.47 -4.82 -30.58
CA VAL A 233 13.79 -3.88 -29.49
C VAL A 233 14.48 -4.60 -28.32
N PRO A 234 15.57 -4.03 -27.75
CA PRO A 234 16.21 -4.57 -26.55
C PRO A 234 15.25 -4.59 -25.35
N ALA A 235 15.16 -5.74 -24.66
CA ALA A 235 14.37 -5.87 -23.45
C ALA A 235 15.07 -6.70 -22.36
N VAL A 236 15.01 -6.22 -21.12
CA VAL A 236 15.47 -6.93 -19.91
C VAL A 236 14.26 -7.45 -19.13
N GLN A 237 14.32 -8.72 -18.73
CA GLN A 237 13.30 -9.38 -17.91
C GLN A 237 13.67 -9.24 -16.43
N ILE A 238 12.71 -8.80 -15.62
CA ILE A 238 12.78 -8.85 -14.16
C ILE A 238 11.77 -9.90 -13.70
N ASN A 239 12.27 -10.96 -13.05
CA ASN A 239 11.42 -11.95 -12.39
C ASN A 239 11.29 -11.57 -10.91
N THR A 240 10.17 -10.97 -10.56
CA THR A 240 9.90 -10.48 -9.19
C THR A 240 9.59 -11.61 -8.19
N GLY A 241 9.42 -12.84 -8.67
CA GLY A 241 9.24 -14.04 -7.86
C GLY A 241 7.86 -14.12 -7.23
N LYS A 242 7.69 -13.37 -6.14
CA LYS A 242 6.40 -13.16 -5.43
C LYS A 242 6.08 -11.68 -5.24
N GLY A 243 6.92 -10.78 -5.75
CA GLY A 243 6.63 -9.35 -5.81
C GLY A 243 5.33 -9.08 -6.56
N CYS A 244 4.68 -7.98 -6.22
CA CYS A 244 3.41 -7.54 -6.81
C CYS A 244 3.54 -6.23 -7.60
N HIS A 245 4.78 -5.76 -7.76
CA HIS A 245 5.22 -4.52 -8.41
C HIS A 245 6.74 -4.61 -8.70
N LEU A 246 7.23 -3.74 -9.57
CA LEU A 246 8.64 -3.35 -9.65
C LEU A 246 8.93 -2.21 -8.66
N ASP A 247 10.16 -2.14 -8.14
CA ASP A 247 10.69 -1.01 -7.37
C ASP A 247 11.80 -0.25 -8.11
N ALA A 248 12.21 0.91 -7.61
CA ALA A 248 13.25 1.73 -8.23
C ALA A 248 14.62 1.05 -8.31
N LYS A 249 14.96 0.14 -7.38
CA LYS A 249 16.23 -0.60 -7.40
C LYS A 249 16.24 -1.65 -8.50
N MET A 250 15.13 -2.34 -8.70
CA MET A 250 14.95 -3.31 -9.79
C MET A 250 15.09 -2.63 -11.16
N VAL A 251 14.46 -1.46 -11.33
CA VAL A 251 14.56 -0.66 -12.57
C VAL A 251 15.99 -0.14 -12.78
N HIS A 252 16.65 0.33 -11.73
CA HIS A 252 18.05 0.77 -11.78
C HIS A 252 18.98 -0.34 -12.30
N ASP A 253 18.89 -1.55 -11.73
CA ASP A 253 19.74 -2.68 -12.09
C ASP A 253 19.47 -3.20 -13.52
N ALA A 254 18.22 -3.11 -13.98
CA ALA A 254 17.85 -3.49 -15.34
C ALA A 254 18.26 -2.44 -16.39
N CYS A 255 18.21 -1.14 -16.06
CA CYS A 255 18.67 -0.07 -16.94
C CYS A 255 20.14 -0.24 -17.33
N HIS A 256 21.01 -0.61 -16.37
CA HIS A 256 22.43 -0.85 -16.60
C HIS A 256 22.74 -2.11 -17.45
N GLN A 257 21.74 -2.94 -17.75
CA GLN A 257 21.87 -4.11 -18.64
C GLN A 257 21.34 -3.82 -20.06
N LEU A 258 20.64 -2.70 -20.26
CA LEU A 258 20.18 -2.27 -21.58
C LEU A 258 21.33 -1.55 -22.33
N PRO A 259 21.34 -1.60 -23.67
CA PRO A 259 22.22 -0.73 -24.45
C PRO A 259 21.81 0.74 -24.28
N ALA A 260 22.76 1.65 -24.53
CA ALA A 260 22.49 3.09 -24.49
C ALA A 260 21.31 3.47 -25.41
N ASN A 261 20.37 4.26 -24.87
CA ASN A 261 19.11 4.63 -25.49
C ASN A 261 18.86 6.14 -25.33
N GLU A 262 19.91 6.94 -25.58
CA GLU A 262 19.92 8.41 -25.47
C GLU A 262 18.85 9.05 -26.37
N GLY A 263 18.09 10.02 -25.86
CA GLY A 263 16.97 10.67 -26.57
C GLY A 263 15.77 9.77 -26.87
N GLY A 264 15.85 8.48 -26.49
CA GLY A 264 14.87 7.44 -26.80
C GLY A 264 13.65 7.43 -25.89
N ILE A 265 12.90 6.33 -25.96
CA ILE A 265 11.84 5.99 -25.02
C ILE A 265 12.24 4.73 -24.24
N LEU A 266 12.08 4.75 -22.93
CA LEU A 266 12.21 3.57 -22.07
C LEU A 266 10.81 3.19 -21.57
N PHE A 267 10.30 2.04 -22.01
CA PHE A 267 9.05 1.49 -21.48
C PHE A 267 9.37 0.56 -20.32
N ILE A 268 8.70 0.74 -19.20
CA ILE A 268 8.72 -0.18 -18.06
C ILE A 268 7.36 -0.86 -18.05
N GLU A 269 7.29 -2.11 -18.49
CA GLU A 269 6.08 -2.92 -18.36
C GLU A 269 6.05 -3.53 -16.96
N ASN A 270 5.15 -3.03 -16.10
CA ASN A 270 5.10 -3.45 -14.70
C ASN A 270 4.27 -4.74 -14.51
N VAL A 271 4.42 -5.36 -13.34
CA VAL A 271 3.63 -6.53 -12.94
C VAL A 271 2.14 -6.22 -13.06
N GLY A 272 1.33 -7.19 -13.50
CA GLY A 272 -0.12 -7.05 -13.62
C GLY A 272 -0.81 -6.84 -12.27
N ASN A 273 -0.83 -5.60 -11.79
CA ASN A 273 -1.47 -5.18 -10.55
C ASN A 273 -1.87 -3.69 -10.59
N LEU A 274 -3.03 -3.36 -10.02
CA LEU A 274 -3.52 -1.98 -9.84
C LEU A 274 -3.46 -1.50 -8.38
N VAL A 275 -2.91 -2.29 -7.46
CA VAL A 275 -2.73 -1.91 -6.05
C VAL A 275 -1.27 -1.55 -5.79
N CYS A 276 -0.38 -2.54 -5.68
CA CYS A 276 1.00 -2.31 -5.25
C CYS A 276 1.76 -1.25 -6.08
N PRO A 277 1.69 -1.22 -7.43
CA PRO A 277 2.49 -0.28 -8.23
C PRO A 277 2.02 1.20 -8.14
N ALA A 278 0.94 1.50 -7.42
CA ALA A 278 0.46 2.87 -7.23
C ALA A 278 1.41 3.68 -6.33
N SER A 279 1.87 3.07 -5.22
CA SER A 279 2.71 3.74 -4.21
C SER A 279 4.20 3.80 -4.55
N PHE A 280 4.64 3.10 -5.60
CA PHE A 280 6.06 3.00 -5.97
C PHE A 280 6.36 3.85 -7.21
N ASP A 281 7.15 4.90 -7.01
CA ASP A 281 7.84 5.63 -8.06
C ASP A 281 9.10 4.86 -8.50
N LEU A 282 9.37 4.80 -9.81
CA LEU A 282 10.54 4.13 -10.39
C LEU A 282 11.54 5.14 -10.98
N GLY A 283 11.18 6.42 -10.98
CA GLY A 283 11.82 7.49 -11.73
C GLY A 283 11.15 7.76 -13.09
N GLU A 284 9.98 7.18 -13.38
CA GLU A 284 9.30 7.38 -14.66
C GLU A 284 8.79 8.82 -14.82
N LYS A 285 8.81 9.36 -16.06
CA LYS A 285 8.22 10.66 -16.35
C LYS A 285 6.68 10.61 -16.30
N TYR A 286 6.09 9.50 -16.75
CA TYR A 286 4.64 9.28 -16.65
C TYR A 286 4.29 7.84 -16.29
N LYS A 287 3.41 7.69 -15.30
CA LYS A 287 2.69 6.44 -15.01
C LYS A 287 1.43 6.38 -15.90
N VAL A 288 1.26 5.29 -16.65
CA VAL A 288 0.19 5.08 -17.63
C VAL A 288 -0.64 3.86 -17.24
N ALA A 289 -1.90 4.09 -16.85
CA ALA A 289 -2.83 3.04 -16.45
C ALA A 289 -3.56 2.45 -17.67
N ILE A 290 -3.40 1.15 -17.91
CA ILE A 290 -4.06 0.43 -19.01
C ILE A 290 -5.21 -0.40 -18.44
N LEU A 291 -6.42 -0.12 -18.90
CA LEU A 291 -7.68 -0.75 -18.49
C LEU A 291 -8.32 -1.40 -19.71
N SER A 292 -8.72 -2.67 -19.63
CA SER A 292 -9.48 -3.36 -20.68
C SER A 292 -10.99 -3.18 -20.46
N VAL A 293 -11.77 -2.99 -21.53
CA VAL A 293 -13.26 -2.92 -21.46
C VAL A 293 -13.88 -4.18 -20.85
N THR A 294 -13.14 -5.28 -20.78
CA THR A 294 -13.54 -6.53 -20.11
C THR A 294 -13.48 -6.48 -18.58
N GLU A 295 -13.06 -5.37 -17.98
CA GLU A 295 -12.80 -5.26 -16.52
C GLU A 295 -13.91 -4.52 -15.73
N GLY A 296 -14.85 -3.88 -16.42
CA GLY A 296 -15.94 -3.09 -15.83
C GLY A 296 -15.58 -1.63 -15.54
N GLU A 297 -16.53 -0.72 -15.78
CA GLU A 297 -16.35 0.73 -15.76
C GLU A 297 -16.16 1.34 -14.35
N GLU A 298 -16.39 0.56 -13.31
CA GLU A 298 -16.18 0.93 -11.90
C GLU A 298 -14.72 0.76 -11.44
N LYS A 299 -13.83 0.23 -12.28
CA LYS A 299 -12.42 0.01 -11.95
C LYS A 299 -11.71 1.26 -11.38
N PRO A 300 -11.92 2.48 -11.91
CA PRO A 300 -11.23 3.66 -11.37
C PRO A 300 -11.59 3.96 -9.91
N LEU A 301 -12.87 3.82 -9.52
CA LEU A 301 -13.32 4.01 -8.14
C LEU A 301 -12.88 2.88 -7.20
N LYS A 302 -12.60 1.69 -7.73
CA LYS A 302 -12.15 0.52 -6.95
C LYS A 302 -10.64 0.49 -6.68
N TYR A 303 -9.85 1.22 -7.46
CA TYR A 303 -8.39 1.30 -7.34
C TYR A 303 -7.91 2.76 -7.39
N PRO A 304 -8.47 3.65 -6.54
CA PRO A 304 -8.34 5.09 -6.71
C PRO A 304 -6.89 5.57 -6.74
N ASP A 305 -6.02 5.03 -5.89
CA ASP A 305 -4.61 5.44 -5.79
C ASP A 305 -3.86 5.31 -7.12
N MET A 306 -4.19 4.26 -7.90
CA MET A 306 -3.58 4.02 -9.21
C MET A 306 -4.02 5.05 -10.25
N PHE A 307 -5.31 5.40 -10.28
CA PHE A 307 -5.83 6.40 -11.22
C PHE A 307 -5.55 7.84 -10.76
N ALA A 308 -5.29 8.05 -9.47
CA ALA A 308 -4.75 9.29 -8.93
C ALA A 308 -3.29 9.51 -9.35
N ALA A 309 -2.45 8.46 -9.29
CA ALA A 309 -1.05 8.51 -9.69
C ALA A 309 -0.83 8.50 -11.22
N ALA A 310 -1.78 8.00 -12.02
CA ALA A 310 -1.64 7.93 -13.47
C ALA A 310 -1.95 9.27 -14.17
N GLN A 311 -1.05 9.72 -15.05
CA GLN A 311 -1.25 10.92 -15.87
C GLN A 311 -2.13 10.64 -17.11
N LEU A 312 -2.13 9.39 -17.57
CA LEU A 312 -2.88 8.91 -18.72
C LEU A 312 -3.56 7.57 -18.38
N MET A 313 -4.82 7.43 -18.75
CA MET A 313 -5.53 6.15 -18.83
C MET A 313 -5.68 5.73 -20.30
N VAL A 314 -5.32 4.50 -20.60
CA VAL A 314 -5.58 3.85 -21.90
C VAL A 314 -6.70 2.83 -21.72
N ILE A 315 -7.84 3.07 -22.37
CA ILE A 315 -8.95 2.10 -22.44
C ILE A 315 -8.68 1.19 -23.64
N ASN A 316 -8.19 -0.02 -23.39
CA ASN A 316 -7.80 -1.01 -24.38
C ASN A 316 -8.93 -2.00 -24.71
N LYS A 317 -8.79 -2.69 -25.85
CA LYS A 317 -9.68 -3.71 -26.40
C LYS A 317 -11.08 -3.18 -26.78
N ILE A 318 -11.17 -1.94 -27.26
CA ILE A 318 -12.45 -1.35 -27.68
C ILE A 318 -13.16 -2.14 -28.80
N ASP A 319 -12.43 -2.97 -29.55
CA ASP A 319 -12.97 -3.95 -30.50
C ASP A 319 -13.92 -4.97 -29.84
N LEU A 320 -13.85 -5.15 -28.51
CA LEU A 320 -14.72 -6.03 -27.75
C LEU A 320 -16.03 -5.37 -27.27
N LEU A 321 -16.19 -4.04 -27.41
CA LEU A 321 -17.41 -3.33 -26.99
C LEU A 321 -18.73 -3.92 -27.54
N PRO A 322 -18.81 -4.48 -28.77
CA PRO A 322 -20.03 -5.15 -29.25
C PRO A 322 -20.39 -6.44 -28.49
N TYR A 323 -19.49 -6.99 -27.67
CA TYR A 323 -19.63 -8.29 -27.01
C TYR A 323 -19.64 -8.20 -25.46
N VAL A 324 -19.37 -7.02 -24.88
CA VAL A 324 -19.37 -6.80 -23.43
C VAL A 324 -20.29 -5.63 -23.06
N SER A 325 -20.92 -5.71 -21.89
CA SER A 325 -21.65 -4.58 -21.32
C SER A 325 -20.66 -3.69 -20.56
N PHE A 326 -20.15 -2.64 -21.21
CA PHE A 326 -19.21 -1.69 -20.63
C PHE A 326 -19.55 -0.27 -21.12
N ASP A 327 -19.72 0.66 -20.18
CA ASP A 327 -19.96 2.07 -20.50
C ASP A 327 -18.64 2.86 -20.44
N VAL A 328 -18.14 3.21 -21.63
CA VAL A 328 -16.91 3.99 -21.80
C VAL A 328 -17.04 5.40 -21.19
N ALA A 329 -18.19 6.05 -21.34
CA ALA A 329 -18.39 7.40 -20.84
C ALA A 329 -18.39 7.42 -19.31
N ARG A 330 -19.09 6.47 -18.70
CA ARG A 330 -19.08 6.26 -17.24
C ARG A 330 -17.69 5.88 -16.71
N CYS A 331 -16.92 5.06 -17.44
CA CYS A 331 -15.54 4.75 -17.05
C CYS A 331 -14.66 6.02 -17.03
N ILE A 332 -14.83 6.91 -18.03
CA ILE A 332 -14.11 8.19 -18.10
C ILE A 332 -14.55 9.14 -16.98
N GLU A 333 -15.85 9.20 -16.68
CA GLU A 333 -16.36 9.99 -15.55
C GLU A 333 -15.79 9.49 -14.22
N ASN A 334 -15.84 8.18 -13.97
CA ASN A 334 -15.27 7.54 -12.79
C ASN A 334 -13.77 7.84 -12.64
N ALA A 335 -12.99 7.76 -13.73
CA ALA A 335 -11.57 8.12 -13.70
C ALA A 335 -11.36 9.62 -13.39
N LYS A 336 -12.17 10.51 -13.96
CA LYS A 336 -12.07 11.96 -13.71
C LYS A 336 -12.54 12.39 -12.31
N ARG A 337 -13.40 11.59 -11.66
CA ARG A 337 -13.78 11.78 -10.24
C ARG A 337 -12.63 11.49 -9.29
N VAL A 338 -11.71 10.59 -9.67
CA VAL A 338 -10.48 10.30 -8.92
C VAL A 338 -9.37 11.30 -9.28
N ASN A 339 -9.16 11.55 -10.57
CA ASN A 339 -8.14 12.46 -11.08
C ASN A 339 -8.72 13.37 -12.17
N PRO A 340 -9.10 14.62 -11.85
CA PRO A 340 -9.68 15.56 -12.81
C PRO A 340 -8.79 15.88 -14.02
N TYR A 341 -7.48 15.64 -13.92
CA TYR A 341 -6.49 15.94 -14.96
C TYR A 341 -6.07 14.72 -15.78
N ILE A 342 -6.61 13.52 -15.49
CA ILE A 342 -6.24 12.31 -16.22
C ILE A 342 -6.66 12.43 -17.69
N GLN A 343 -5.69 12.23 -18.58
CA GLN A 343 -5.96 12.12 -20.02
C GLN A 343 -6.51 10.72 -20.31
N VAL A 344 -7.36 10.58 -21.33
CA VAL A 344 -7.88 9.26 -21.72
C VAL A 344 -7.77 9.05 -23.21
N ILE A 345 -7.19 7.91 -23.60
CA ILE A 345 -7.13 7.44 -24.99
C ILE A 345 -7.82 6.08 -25.07
N GLN A 346 -8.67 5.91 -26.07
CA GLN A 346 -9.31 4.64 -26.40
C GLN A 346 -8.49 3.95 -27.50
N VAL A 347 -8.16 2.66 -27.31
CA VAL A 347 -7.39 1.88 -28.28
C VAL A 347 -7.91 0.45 -28.42
N SER A 348 -7.66 -0.15 -29.59
CA SER A 348 -7.51 -1.59 -29.73
C SER A 348 -6.11 -1.88 -30.25
N ALA A 349 -5.26 -2.43 -29.39
CA ALA A 349 -3.97 -2.97 -29.83
C ALA A 349 -4.11 -4.19 -30.77
N THR A 350 -5.31 -4.73 -30.94
CA THR A 350 -5.61 -5.87 -31.83
C THR A 350 -6.00 -5.41 -33.24
N THR A 351 -6.81 -4.37 -33.37
CA THR A 351 -7.26 -3.86 -34.69
C THR A 351 -6.44 -2.66 -35.18
N GLY A 352 -5.66 -2.02 -34.29
CA GLY A 352 -4.96 -0.77 -34.56
C GLY A 352 -5.82 0.49 -34.31
N GLU A 353 -7.11 0.35 -34.00
CA GLU A 353 -7.98 1.48 -33.73
C GLU A 353 -7.45 2.32 -32.57
N GLY A 354 -7.40 3.65 -32.73
CA GLY A 354 -6.91 4.58 -31.70
C GLY A 354 -5.39 4.60 -31.48
N MET A 355 -4.61 3.70 -32.10
CA MET A 355 -3.14 3.67 -31.95
C MET A 355 -2.47 4.97 -32.39
N ASP A 356 -2.99 5.65 -33.42
CA ASP A 356 -2.50 6.96 -33.85
C ASP A 356 -2.59 8.02 -32.73
N ALA A 357 -3.65 8.01 -31.92
CA ALA A 357 -3.80 8.96 -30.82
C ALA A 357 -2.77 8.69 -29.71
N TRP A 358 -2.50 7.42 -29.42
CA TRP A 358 -1.45 7.00 -28.48
C TRP A 358 -0.04 7.36 -28.98
N LEU A 359 0.27 7.09 -30.25
CA LEU A 359 1.58 7.44 -30.84
C LEU A 359 1.80 8.96 -30.92
N ASN A 360 0.75 9.73 -31.23
CA ASN A 360 0.81 11.19 -31.22
C ASN A 360 1.04 11.73 -29.80
N TRP A 361 0.40 11.14 -28.78
CA TRP A 361 0.66 11.48 -27.38
C TRP A 361 2.14 11.26 -27.02
N LEU A 362 2.70 10.08 -27.34
CA LEU A 362 4.11 9.74 -27.13
C LEU A 362 5.09 10.68 -27.85
N ALA A 363 4.70 11.27 -28.99
CA ALA A 363 5.51 12.24 -29.72
C ALA A 363 5.52 13.64 -29.07
N THR A 364 4.58 13.93 -28.18
CA THR A 364 4.41 15.23 -27.51
C THR A 364 4.73 15.22 -26.00
N ALA A 365 5.02 14.04 -25.43
CA ALA A 365 5.14 13.78 -24.00
C ALA A 365 6.51 14.18 -23.40
#